data_AF-A0A7S4M997-F1
#
_entry.id   AF-A0A7S4M997-F1
#
_cell.length_a   1.000
_cell.length_b   1.000
_cell.length_c   1.000
_cell.angle_alpha   90.00
_cell.angle_beta   90.00
_cell.angle_gamma   90.00
#
_symmetry.space_group_name_H-M   'P 1'
#
loop_
_entity.id
_entity.type
_entity.pdbx_description
1 polymer ?
#
loop_
_entity_poly.entity_id
_entity_poly.type
_entity_poly.pdbx_seq_one_letter_code
_entity_poly.pdbx_strand_id
1 'polypeptide(L)'
;QSHPMCPTLGLLLLLPCAAAAGIPRSCVLRGAAVAIGAPSIRPAFAAQALPGEALASLKQARRQLDDCKGLIESANWDGVRTAVKTAPLANAKSLIKAYSVELGEAGEDLMGPREDFVQAVQFLDTFVYNNIFISEQNAPGRKGSGVTKDYATPLGYLADCKQALDSVIEFQP
;
A
#
# COMPACT_ATOMS: atom_id res chain seq x y z
N GLN A 1 -24.66 -20.75 39.00
CA GLN A 1 -24.16 -19.38 39.11
C GLN A 1 -24.05 -18.85 37.69
N SER A 2 -25.09 -18.48 36.95
CA SER A 2 -26.34 -17.74 37.22
C SER A 2 -26.11 -16.26 37.52
N HIS A 3 -26.36 -15.46 36.47
CA HIS A 3 -26.65 -14.01 36.41
C HIS A 3 -25.47 -13.00 36.29
N PRO A 4 -25.68 -11.82 35.70
CA PRO A 4 -26.52 -11.52 34.50
C PRO A 4 -25.94 -10.44 33.55
N MET A 5 -26.55 -10.35 32.37
CA MET A 5 -26.60 -9.15 31.51
C MET A 5 -27.19 -7.93 32.24
N CYS A 6 -26.76 -6.72 31.87
CA CYS A 6 -27.61 -5.51 31.80
C CYS A 6 -26.85 -4.33 31.12
N PRO A 7 -27.54 -3.31 30.60
CA PRO A 7 -27.42 -2.88 29.21
C PRO A 7 -27.20 -1.34 29.11
N THR A 8 -27.50 -0.79 27.92
CA THR A 8 -28.18 0.51 27.75
C THR A 8 -27.33 1.72 27.34
N LEU A 9 -27.57 2.09 26.08
CA LEU A 9 -27.78 3.43 25.50
C LEU A 9 -27.06 4.65 26.09
N GLY A 10 -26.43 5.40 25.17
CA GLY A 10 -26.07 6.80 25.36
C GLY A 10 -25.89 7.51 24.02
N LEU A 11 -26.96 7.60 23.22
CA LEU A 11 -27.06 8.55 22.12
C LEU A 11 -27.24 9.95 22.74
N LEU A 12 -26.24 10.83 22.61
CA LEU A 12 -26.41 12.25 22.93
C LEU A 12 -25.93 13.13 21.77
N LEU A 13 -26.85 14.02 21.44
CA LEU A 13 -26.88 15.00 20.38
C LEU A 13 -25.94 16.19 20.61
N LEU A 14 -25.62 16.86 19.50
CA LEU A 14 -25.46 18.33 19.37
C LEU A 14 -24.24 18.99 20.04
N LEU A 15 -23.32 19.56 19.24
CA LEU A 15 -23.36 20.97 18.79
C LEU A 15 -21.98 21.38 18.20
N PRO A 16 -21.89 21.93 16.98
CA PRO A 16 -20.70 22.64 16.52
C PRO A 16 -20.73 24.09 17.05
N CYS A 17 -19.73 24.47 17.85
CA CYS A 17 -19.53 25.85 18.29
C CYS A 17 -18.76 26.60 17.20
N ALA A 18 -19.47 27.39 16.40
CA ALA A 18 -18.89 28.42 15.56
C ALA A 18 -18.68 29.69 16.39
N ALA A 19 -17.43 30.13 16.52
CA ALA A 19 -17.11 31.44 17.06
C ALA A 19 -16.36 32.26 15.99
N ALA A 20 -17.05 33.28 15.51
CA ALA A 20 -16.54 34.29 14.59
C ALA A 20 -16.00 35.49 15.38
N ALA A 21 -14.77 35.91 15.08
CA ALA A 21 -14.20 37.25 15.33
C ALA A 21 -12.79 37.28 14.72
N GLY A 22 -12.32 38.26 13.95
CA GLY A 22 -12.87 39.50 13.43
C GLY A 22 -11.92 39.98 12.32
N ILE A 23 -12.48 40.54 11.24
CA ILE A 23 -11.74 41.01 10.07
C ILE A 23 -11.57 42.53 10.18
N PRO A 24 -10.35 43.08 10.22
CA PRO A 24 -10.14 44.51 10.00
C PRO A 24 -10.30 44.85 8.52
N ARG A 25 -11.24 45.78 8.25
CA ARG A 25 -11.46 46.45 6.97
C ARG A 25 -10.34 47.45 6.70
N SER A 26 -9.41 47.16 5.79
CA SER A 26 -8.82 48.15 4.86
C SER A 26 -7.74 47.51 3.99
N CYS A 27 -7.53 48.12 2.81
CA CYS A 27 -6.55 47.81 1.77
C CYS A 27 -6.98 46.78 0.72
N VAL A 28 -7.95 47.22 -0.08
CA VAL A 28 -8.01 46.92 -1.51
C VAL A 28 -6.73 47.44 -2.16
N LEU A 29 -5.87 46.55 -2.65
CA LEU A 29 -5.00 46.84 -3.80
C LEU A 29 -4.97 45.63 -4.73
N ARG A 30 -5.33 45.92 -5.98
CA ARG A 30 -5.36 45.03 -7.13
C ARG A 30 -3.97 44.44 -7.39
N GLY A 31 -3.92 43.13 -7.52
CA GLY A 31 -2.83 42.40 -8.17
C GLY A 31 -3.42 41.20 -8.91
N ALA A 32 -3.55 41.33 -10.22
CA ALA A 32 -3.87 40.21 -11.11
C ALA A 32 -2.64 39.30 -11.21
N ALA A 33 -2.77 38.01 -10.90
CA ALA A 33 -1.79 37.00 -11.30
C ALA A 33 -2.43 35.59 -11.28
N VAL A 34 -2.74 35.11 -12.48
CA VAL A 34 -2.72 33.73 -12.96
C VAL A 34 -3.13 32.64 -11.95
N ALA A 35 -4.34 32.13 -12.15
CA ALA A 35 -4.75 30.82 -11.64
C ALA A 35 -3.87 29.73 -12.28
N ILE A 36 -2.78 29.37 -11.61
CA ILE A 36 -2.10 28.11 -11.87
C ILE A 36 -3.00 27.04 -11.22
N GLY A 37 -3.81 26.40 -12.06
CA GLY A 37 -4.65 25.29 -11.67
C GLY A 37 -3.79 24.25 -10.96
N ALA A 38 -4.06 24.04 -9.67
CA ALA A 38 -3.54 22.90 -8.95
C ALA A 38 -4.09 21.65 -9.66
N PRO A 39 -3.25 20.76 -10.21
CA PRO A 39 -3.74 19.47 -10.67
C PRO A 39 -4.26 18.75 -9.43
N SER A 40 -5.58 18.60 -9.35
CA SER A 40 -6.22 17.66 -8.45
C SER A 40 -5.70 16.28 -8.82
N ILE A 41 -4.71 15.78 -8.06
CA ILE A 41 -4.28 14.40 -8.11
C ILE A 41 -5.44 13.60 -7.51
N ARG A 42 -6.42 13.30 -8.36
CA ARG A 42 -7.42 12.30 -8.06
C ARG A 42 -6.67 10.97 -7.99
N PRO A 43 -6.80 10.19 -6.91
CA PRO A 43 -6.40 8.80 -6.97
C PRO A 43 -7.21 8.18 -8.11
N ALA A 44 -6.52 7.71 -9.15
CA ALA A 44 -7.14 6.98 -10.23
C ALA A 44 -7.74 5.70 -9.64
N PHE A 45 -9.02 5.79 -9.29
CA PHE A 45 -9.82 4.63 -8.93
C PHE A 45 -9.87 3.71 -10.16
N ALA A 46 -9.56 2.44 -9.91
CA ALA A 46 -9.32 1.38 -10.87
C ALA A 46 -10.25 1.46 -12.10
N ALA A 47 -9.68 1.83 -13.26
CA ALA A 47 -10.25 1.44 -14.53
C ALA A 47 -10.22 -0.10 -14.58
N GLN A 48 -11.37 -0.73 -14.82
CA GLN A 48 -11.39 -2.15 -15.12
C GLN A 48 -10.57 -2.35 -16.40
N ALA A 49 -9.44 -3.04 -16.25
CA ALA A 49 -8.56 -3.36 -17.37
C ALA A 49 -9.33 -4.22 -18.38
N LEU A 50 -9.22 -3.90 -19.66
CA LEU A 50 -9.77 -4.70 -20.75
C LEU A 50 -9.04 -6.05 -20.83
N PRO A 51 -9.64 -7.08 -21.47
CA PRO A 51 -9.00 -8.38 -21.64
C PRO A 51 -7.61 -8.25 -22.29
N GLY A 52 -6.58 -8.83 -21.68
CA GLY A 52 -5.18 -8.71 -22.09
C GLY A 52 -4.41 -7.52 -21.49
N GLU A 53 -5.08 -6.47 -21.02
CA GLU A 53 -4.43 -5.37 -20.27
C GLU A 53 -4.05 -5.81 -18.85
N ALA A 54 -4.78 -6.77 -18.28
CA ALA A 54 -4.49 -7.33 -16.95
C ALA A 54 -3.12 -8.01 -16.93
N LEU A 55 -2.83 -8.89 -17.90
CA LEU A 55 -1.54 -9.57 -18.01
C LEU A 55 -0.38 -8.59 -18.26
N ALA A 56 -0.59 -7.58 -19.12
CA ALA A 56 0.41 -6.53 -19.36
C ALA A 56 0.72 -5.75 -18.07
N SER A 57 -0.31 -5.41 -17.30
CA SER A 57 -0.17 -4.72 -16.02
C SER A 57 0.51 -5.59 -14.96
N LEU A 58 0.26 -6.90 -14.94
CA LEU A 58 0.95 -7.85 -14.07
C LEU A 58 2.44 -7.97 -14.41
N LYS A 59 2.79 -8.01 -15.69
CA LYS A 59 4.19 -7.98 -16.14
C LYS A 59 4.90 -6.68 -15.72
N GLN A 60 4.20 -5.55 -15.76
CA GLN A 60 4.73 -4.29 -15.26
C GLN A 60 4.89 -4.30 -13.73
N ALA A 61 3.91 -4.83 -12.98
CA ALA A 61 4.00 -5.00 -11.53
C ALA A 61 5.18 -5.90 -11.13
N ARG A 62 5.44 -6.96 -11.90
CA ARG A 62 6.58 -7.84 -11.70
C ARG A 62 7.92 -7.15 -11.89
N ARG A 63 8.04 -6.28 -12.90
CA ARG A 63 9.25 -5.46 -13.14
C ARG A 63 9.47 -4.43 -12.03
N GLN A 64 8.39 -3.86 -11.49
CA GLN A 64 8.47 -2.89 -10.38
C GLN A 64 9.12 -3.50 -9.12
N LEU A 65 9.02 -4.82 -8.92
CA LEU A 65 9.73 -5.52 -7.83
C LEU A 65 11.25 -5.65 -8.05
N ASP A 66 11.76 -5.39 -9.26
CA ASP A 66 13.20 -5.50 -9.52
C ASP A 66 13.99 -4.37 -8.84
N ASP A 67 13.41 -3.17 -8.76
CA ASP A 67 14.00 -2.01 -8.09
C ASP A 67 14.05 -2.19 -6.56
N CYS A 68 13.13 -2.96 -5.98
CA CYS A 68 13.04 -3.17 -4.53
C CYS A 68 14.30 -3.79 -3.93
N LYS A 69 15.03 -4.63 -4.68
CA LYS A 69 16.27 -5.25 -4.19
C LYS A 69 17.31 -4.18 -3.86
N GLY A 70 17.55 -3.26 -4.78
CA GLY A 70 18.52 -2.18 -4.58
C GLY A 70 18.11 -1.25 -3.43
N LEU A 71 16.80 -0.99 -3.28
CA LEU A 71 16.27 -0.20 -2.17
C LEU A 71 16.47 -0.87 -0.80
N ILE A 72 16.31 -2.20 -0.72
CA ILE A 72 16.58 -2.97 0.51
C ILE A 72 18.08 -2.93 0.84
N GLU A 73 18.94 -3.19 -0.15
CA GLU A 73 20.40 -3.17 0.03
C GLU A 73 20.91 -1.78 0.44
N SER A 74 20.28 -0.70 -0.02
CA SER A 74 20.59 0.67 0.39
C SER A 74 19.89 1.12 1.68
N ALA A 75 19.19 0.22 2.38
CA ALA A 75 18.37 0.50 3.57
C ALA A 75 17.31 1.61 3.37
N ASN A 76 16.84 1.82 2.13
CA ASN A 76 15.79 2.77 1.79
C ASN A 76 14.41 2.12 1.95
N TRP A 77 14.04 1.87 3.20
CA TRP A 77 12.82 1.15 3.58
C TRP A 77 11.54 1.85 3.11
N ASP A 78 11.44 3.17 3.24
CA ASP A 78 10.30 3.94 2.75
C ASP A 78 10.15 3.88 1.23
N GLY A 79 11.27 3.81 0.50
CA GLY A 79 11.29 3.56 -0.94
C GLY A 79 10.62 2.23 -1.30
N VAL A 80 10.94 1.15 -0.57
CA VAL A 80 10.32 -0.17 -0.79
C VAL A 80 8.82 -0.11 -0.51
N ARG A 81 8.40 0.51 0.60
CA ARG A 81 6.96 0.67 0.92
C ARG A 81 6.23 1.49 -0.12
N THR A 82 6.87 2.53 -0.65
CA THR A 82 6.33 3.36 -1.73
C THR A 82 6.16 2.51 -2.99
N ALA A 83 7.17 1.73 -3.36
CA ALA A 83 7.09 0.84 -4.51
C ALA A 83 5.94 -0.16 -4.36
N VAL A 84 5.81 -0.85 -3.21
CA VAL A 84 4.75 -1.84 -2.98
C VAL A 84 3.34 -1.23 -3.01
N LYS A 85 3.19 0.04 -2.57
CA LYS A 85 1.90 0.75 -2.52
C LYS A 85 1.58 1.57 -3.77
N THR A 86 2.45 1.54 -4.78
CA THR A 86 2.23 2.25 -6.04
C THR A 86 1.75 1.30 -7.12
N ALA A 87 0.80 1.76 -7.95
CA ALA A 87 0.33 0.99 -9.11
C ALA A 87 1.47 0.79 -10.14
N PRO A 88 1.46 -0.32 -10.89
CA PRO A 88 0.45 -1.39 -10.90
C PRO A 88 0.53 -2.39 -9.74
N LEU A 89 1.65 -2.47 -9.01
CA LEU A 89 1.86 -3.48 -7.96
C LEU A 89 0.81 -3.43 -6.84
N ALA A 90 0.42 -2.23 -6.40
CA ALA A 90 -0.65 -2.05 -5.41
C ALA A 90 -1.99 -2.67 -5.82
N ASN A 91 -2.24 -2.78 -7.13
CA ASN A 91 -3.46 -3.32 -7.70
C ASN A 91 -3.32 -4.77 -8.14
N ALA A 92 -2.16 -5.40 -7.96
CA ALA A 92 -1.87 -6.74 -8.48
C ALA A 92 -2.89 -7.79 -8.03
N LYS A 93 -3.38 -7.76 -6.77
CA LYS A 93 -4.46 -8.66 -6.31
C LYS A 93 -5.72 -8.59 -7.19
N SER A 94 -6.10 -7.39 -7.59
CA SER A 94 -7.28 -7.13 -8.43
C SER A 94 -6.99 -7.48 -9.89
N LEU A 95 -5.77 -7.24 -10.36
CA LEU A 95 -5.32 -7.60 -11.70
C LEU A 95 -5.27 -9.12 -11.89
N ILE A 96 -4.75 -9.88 -10.91
CA ILE A 96 -4.75 -11.35 -10.96
C ILE A 96 -6.19 -11.86 -11.00
N LYS A 97 -7.10 -11.30 -10.19
CA LYS A 97 -8.52 -11.68 -10.23
C LYS A 97 -9.15 -11.41 -11.60
N ALA A 98 -8.86 -10.25 -12.21
CA ALA A 98 -9.36 -9.93 -13.55
C ALA A 98 -8.82 -10.92 -14.59
N TYR A 99 -7.53 -11.24 -14.52
CA TYR A 99 -6.89 -12.23 -15.39
C TYR A 99 -7.48 -13.63 -15.23
N SER A 100 -7.77 -14.08 -14.00
CA SER A 100 -8.48 -15.34 -13.75
C SER A 100 -9.85 -15.38 -14.42
N VAL A 101 -10.60 -14.27 -14.39
CA VAL A 101 -11.92 -14.18 -15.05
C VAL A 101 -11.79 -14.28 -16.57
N GLU A 102 -10.74 -13.70 -17.16
CA GLU A 102 -10.46 -13.80 -18.60
C GLU A 102 -10.14 -15.24 -19.04
N LEU A 103 -9.53 -16.04 -18.16
CA LEU A 103 -9.18 -17.43 -18.43
C LEU A 103 -10.33 -18.43 -18.24
N GLY A 104 -11.47 -18.00 -17.70
CA GLY A 104 -12.62 -18.88 -17.46
C GLY A 104 -12.34 -19.95 -16.39
N GLU A 105 -12.75 -21.20 -16.65
CA GLU A 105 -12.60 -22.32 -15.69
C GLU A 105 -11.14 -22.58 -15.32
N ALA A 106 -10.21 -22.47 -16.29
CA ALA A 106 -8.78 -22.63 -16.02
C ALA A 106 -8.22 -21.54 -15.07
N GLY A 107 -8.90 -20.40 -14.94
CA GLY A 107 -8.51 -19.32 -14.04
C GLY A 107 -8.69 -19.63 -12.56
N GLU A 108 -9.41 -20.70 -12.19
CA GLU A 108 -9.59 -21.13 -10.79
C GLU A 108 -8.25 -21.55 -10.15
N ASP A 109 -7.34 -22.14 -10.93
CA ASP A 109 -6.01 -22.57 -10.47
C ASP A 109 -5.10 -21.40 -10.06
N LEU A 110 -5.43 -20.18 -10.49
CA LEU A 110 -4.69 -18.97 -10.09
C LEU A 110 -5.04 -18.49 -8.67
N MET A 111 -6.01 -19.11 -7.99
CA MET A 111 -6.38 -18.71 -6.63
C MET A 111 -5.24 -18.89 -5.63
N GLY A 112 -4.51 -20.02 -5.70
CA GLY A 112 -3.34 -20.28 -4.85
C GLY A 112 -2.23 -19.26 -5.04
N PRO A 113 -1.68 -19.10 -6.26
CA PRO A 113 -0.65 -18.10 -6.56
C PRO A 113 -1.06 -16.66 -6.18
N ARG A 114 -2.35 -16.33 -6.30
CA ARG A 114 -2.87 -15.03 -5.86
C ARG A 114 -2.77 -14.84 -4.36
N GLU A 115 -3.09 -15.86 -3.57
CA GLU A 115 -3.01 -15.80 -2.10
C GLU A 115 -1.56 -15.74 -1.64
N ASP A 116 -0.70 -16.56 -2.24
CA ASP A 116 0.75 -16.55 -1.99
C ASP A 116 1.34 -15.16 -2.23
N PHE A 117 0.99 -14.53 -3.36
CA PHE A 117 1.44 -13.18 -3.69
C PHE A 117 0.97 -12.15 -2.65
N VAL A 118 -0.32 -12.17 -2.27
CA VAL A 118 -0.87 -11.21 -1.30
C VAL A 118 -0.19 -11.35 0.06
N GLN A 119 0.03 -12.59 0.50
CA GLN A 119 0.69 -12.87 1.77
C GLN A 119 2.16 -12.44 1.74
N ALA A 120 2.90 -12.78 0.67
CA ALA A 120 4.29 -12.39 0.51
C ALA A 120 4.46 -10.86 0.53
N VAL A 121 3.58 -10.12 -0.16
CA VAL A 121 3.59 -8.64 -0.15
C VAL A 121 3.32 -8.07 1.24
N GLN A 122 2.37 -8.66 1.98
CA GLN A 122 2.06 -8.23 3.34
C GLN A 122 3.25 -8.45 4.30
N PHE A 123 3.92 -9.60 4.19
CA PHE A 123 5.13 -9.86 4.96
C PHE A 123 6.27 -8.93 4.56
N LEU A 124 6.48 -8.69 3.27
CA LEU A 124 7.45 -7.70 2.79
C LEU A 124 7.23 -6.32 3.42
N ASP A 125 6.00 -5.75 3.35
CA ASP A 125 5.72 -4.44 3.98
C ASP A 125 5.95 -4.47 5.50
N THR A 126 5.59 -5.58 6.17
CA THR A 126 5.75 -5.73 7.62
C THR A 126 7.22 -5.71 8.04
N PHE A 127 8.07 -6.52 7.39
CA PHE A 127 9.49 -6.61 7.74
C PHE A 127 10.29 -5.38 7.28
N VAL A 128 9.89 -4.74 6.20
CA VAL A 128 10.41 -3.42 5.81
C VAL A 128 10.03 -2.36 6.85
N TYR A 129 8.78 -2.34 7.29
CA TYR A 129 8.31 -1.39 8.31
C TYR A 129 9.06 -1.53 9.64
N ASN A 130 9.30 -2.77 10.09
CA ASN A 130 10.06 -3.03 11.31
C ASN A 130 11.47 -2.43 11.26
N ASN A 131 12.11 -2.43 10.09
CA ASN A 131 13.44 -1.88 9.89
C ASN A 131 13.52 -0.34 9.95
N ILE A 132 12.40 0.36 9.73
CA ILE A 132 12.35 1.84 9.79
C ILE A 132 12.71 2.33 11.19
N PHE A 133 12.19 1.68 12.24
CA PHE A 133 12.27 2.16 13.63
C PHE A 133 13.51 1.71 14.40
N ILE A 134 14.42 0.95 13.76
CA ILE A 134 15.58 0.38 14.45
C ILE A 134 16.55 1.49 14.91
N SER A 135 16.63 2.60 14.17
CA SER A 135 17.50 3.73 14.53
C SER A 135 17.02 4.39 15.83
N GLU A 136 15.70 4.56 16.00
CA GLU A 136 15.07 5.15 17.17
C GLU A 136 15.12 4.22 18.39
N GLN A 137 15.01 2.92 18.17
CA GLN A 137 15.13 1.91 19.22
C GLN A 137 16.55 1.83 19.82
N ASN A 138 17.56 2.15 19.01
CA ASN A 138 18.96 2.20 19.42
C ASN A 138 19.39 3.56 20.01
N ALA A 139 18.48 4.51 20.19
CA ALA A 139 18.82 5.79 20.80
C ALA A 139 19.34 5.61 22.24
N PRO A 140 20.31 6.45 22.69
CA PRO A 140 20.85 6.37 24.04
C PRO A 140 19.75 6.36 25.12
N GLY A 141 19.82 5.40 26.06
CA GLY A 141 18.85 5.26 27.15
C GLY A 141 17.57 4.47 26.81
N ARG A 142 17.48 3.84 25.63
CA ARG A 142 16.37 2.97 25.25
C ARG A 142 16.67 1.48 25.48
N LYS A 143 15.62 0.69 25.71
CA LYS A 143 15.70 -0.77 25.94
C LYS A 143 16.14 -1.59 24.71
N GLY A 144 16.16 -0.99 23.51
CA GLY A 144 16.49 -1.65 22.24
C GLY A 144 17.95 -1.55 21.82
N SER A 145 18.87 -1.13 22.71
CA SER A 145 20.28 -1.00 22.40
C SER A 145 20.88 -2.30 21.87
N GLY A 146 21.30 -2.31 20.61
CA GLY A 146 21.95 -3.45 19.94
C GLY A 146 21.08 -4.19 18.92
N VAL A 147 19.83 -3.75 18.67
CA VAL A 147 19.00 -4.32 17.59
C VAL A 147 19.59 -3.91 16.23
N THR A 148 19.82 -4.86 15.33
CA THR A 148 20.40 -4.61 14.00
C THR A 148 19.33 -4.68 12.92
N LYS A 149 19.56 -3.96 11.81
CA LYS A 149 18.68 -4.02 10.63
C LYS A 149 18.74 -5.41 10.00
N ASP A 150 17.58 -5.97 9.70
CA ASP A 150 17.44 -7.25 9.03
C ASP A 150 17.19 -7.05 7.54
N TYR A 151 18.17 -7.44 6.73
CA TYR A 151 18.11 -7.37 5.27
C TYR A 151 17.66 -8.69 4.65
N ALA A 152 17.88 -9.82 5.32
CA ALA A 152 17.68 -11.14 4.75
C ALA A 152 16.19 -11.47 4.63
N THR A 153 15.42 -11.18 5.68
CA THR A 153 13.99 -11.52 5.70
C THR A 153 13.19 -10.74 4.63
N PRO A 154 13.34 -9.39 4.47
CA PRO A 154 12.70 -8.69 3.37
C PRO A 154 13.13 -9.18 1.99
N LEU A 155 14.39 -9.58 1.80
CA LEU A 155 14.86 -10.14 0.52
C LEU A 155 14.22 -11.50 0.21
N GLY A 156 14.00 -12.33 1.24
CA GLY A 156 13.26 -13.59 1.10
C GLY A 156 11.84 -13.35 0.61
N TYR A 157 11.08 -12.49 1.30
CA TYR A 157 9.71 -12.18 0.89
C TYR A 157 9.62 -11.45 -0.45
N LEU A 158 10.65 -10.66 -0.82
CA LEU A 158 10.74 -10.10 -2.16
C LEU A 158 10.88 -11.20 -3.23
N ALA A 159 11.67 -12.24 -2.98
CA ALA A 159 11.77 -13.38 -3.87
C ALA A 159 10.44 -14.14 -3.97
N ASP A 160 9.76 -14.36 -2.85
CA ASP A 160 8.44 -15.01 -2.83
C ASP A 160 7.40 -14.22 -3.63
N CYS A 161 7.39 -12.88 -3.50
CA CYS A 161 6.51 -12.01 -4.29
C CYS A 161 6.75 -12.18 -5.79
N LYS A 162 8.03 -12.25 -6.19
CA LYS A 162 8.43 -12.41 -7.59
C LYS A 162 8.01 -13.77 -8.12
N GLN A 163 8.30 -14.83 -7.38
CA GLN A 163 7.94 -16.19 -7.76
C GLN A 163 6.42 -16.36 -7.90
N ALA A 164 5.64 -15.83 -6.97
CA ALA A 164 4.18 -15.91 -7.04
C ALA A 164 3.62 -15.18 -8.27
N LEU A 165 4.15 -14.00 -8.62
CA LEU A 165 3.77 -13.30 -9.86
C LEU A 165 4.24 -14.02 -11.11
N ASP A 166 5.44 -14.60 -11.10
CA ASP A 166 5.98 -15.36 -12.23
C ASP A 166 5.08 -16.58 -12.50
N SER A 167 4.64 -17.31 -11.47
CA SER A 167 3.65 -18.40 -11.59
C SER A 167 2.33 -17.96 -12.23
N VAL A 168 1.83 -16.75 -11.90
CA VAL A 168 0.60 -16.22 -12.53
C VAL A 168 0.84 -15.84 -13.99
N ILE A 169 1.98 -15.22 -14.29
CA ILE A 169 2.30 -14.72 -15.64
C ILE A 169 2.60 -15.87 -16.61
N GLU A 170 3.24 -16.93 -16.12
CA GLU A 170 3.61 -18.12 -16.90
C GLU A 170 2.48 -19.15 -17.02
N PHE A 171 1.40 -18.99 -16.26
CA PHE A 171 0.22 -19.85 -16.36
C PHE A 171 -0.32 -19.88 -17.81
N GLN A 172 -0.34 -21.07 -18.39
CA GLN A 172 -0.96 -21.37 -19.67
C GLN A 172 -2.06 -22.41 -19.43
N PRO A 173 -3.32 -22.13 -19.79
CA PRO A 173 -4.42 -23.09 -19.68
C PRO A 173 -4.29 -24.26 -20.67
#